data_AF-A0A8J5NCQ3-F1
#
_entry.id   AF-A0A8J5NCQ3-F1
#
_cell.length_a   1.000
_cell.length_b   1.000
_cell.length_c   1.000
_cell.angle_alpha   90.00
_cell.angle_beta   90.00
_cell.angle_gamma   90.00
#
_symmetry.space_group_name_H-M   'P 1'
#
loop_
_entity.id
_entity.type
_entity.pdbx_description
1 polymer ?
#
loop_
_entity_poly.entity_id
_entity_poly.type
_entity_poly.pdbx_seq_one_letter_code
_entity_poly.pdbx_strand_id
1 'polypeptide(L)'
;MKKNIRVMKENIRVMKTSIMPRKRKSSYANTPHAQKMRLRRQYESCDAREERLSRQRQRQTESRQNETLGEHQERQEQDRFRHIVARRNESEEDRQQRLIADTFRHMVARRNESEEERQQRLIADRNRYQNLRQLCLLLMEIQIKLVVALCFQRPILVVLDTFMRKGPEEVCVGYDDEEDRQHPPYKTYKRDQTKWRLGFNQSGIRQQKTAAAAFHHNEDPEPLQKLQPPPHDDSEQRHHKFRLAAASTHSCHWHANIFIQPGYVGNQADLGTKPSVQKWADSPQDD
;
A
#
# COMPACT_ATOMS: atom_id res chain seq x y z
N MET A 1 -54.30 -28.45 35.07
CA MET A 1 -52.95 -28.30 34.44
C MET A 1 -52.90 -28.59 32.93
N LYS A 2 -53.59 -29.59 32.38
CA LYS A 2 -53.50 -29.95 30.94
C LYS A 2 -53.98 -28.85 29.94
N LYS A 3 -54.92 -27.98 30.35
CA LYS A 3 -55.43 -26.88 29.50
C LYS A 3 -54.37 -25.79 29.23
N ASN A 4 -53.50 -25.49 30.20
CA ASN A 4 -52.48 -24.43 30.06
C ASN A 4 -51.34 -24.83 29.10
N ILE A 5 -51.01 -26.12 29.02
CA ILE A 5 -49.99 -26.63 28.09
C ILE A 5 -50.47 -26.52 26.63
N ARG A 6 -51.78 -26.70 26.39
CA ARG A 6 -52.35 -26.57 25.04
C ARG A 6 -52.29 -25.13 24.55
N VAL A 7 -52.65 -24.17 25.40
CA VAL A 7 -52.59 -22.73 25.07
C VAL A 7 -51.15 -22.27 24.82
N MET A 8 -50.17 -22.70 25.62
CA MET A 8 -48.77 -22.38 25.36
C MET A 8 -48.25 -22.97 24.05
N LYS A 9 -48.62 -24.21 23.71
CA LYS A 9 -48.21 -24.83 22.43
C LYS A 9 -48.83 -24.12 21.23
N GLU A 10 -50.07 -23.66 21.33
CA GLU A 10 -50.74 -22.87 20.28
C GLU A 10 -50.05 -21.50 20.13
N ASN A 11 -49.73 -20.82 21.23
CA ASN A 11 -49.04 -19.52 21.19
C ASN A 11 -47.63 -19.61 20.59
N ILE A 12 -46.87 -20.67 20.90
CA ILE A 12 -45.54 -20.91 20.28
C ILE A 12 -45.68 -21.22 18.78
N ARG A 13 -46.75 -21.91 18.37
CA ARG A 13 -47.03 -22.22 16.96
C ARG A 13 -47.36 -20.94 16.19
N VAL A 14 -48.20 -20.07 16.75
CA VAL A 14 -48.55 -18.76 16.17
C VAL A 14 -47.32 -17.85 16.06
N MET A 15 -46.44 -17.84 17.07
CA MET A 15 -45.20 -17.06 17.00
C MET A 15 -44.17 -17.62 16.00
N LYS A 16 -44.08 -18.94 15.82
CA LYS A 16 -43.24 -19.55 14.78
C LYS A 16 -43.75 -19.28 13.36
N THR A 17 -45.07 -19.15 13.17
CA THR A 17 -45.66 -18.76 11.87
C THR A 17 -45.60 -17.25 11.61
N SER A 18 -45.36 -16.43 12.64
CA SER A 18 -45.06 -14.99 12.53
C SER A 18 -43.60 -14.70 12.17
N ILE A 19 -42.77 -15.73 11.95
CA ILE A 19 -41.50 -15.56 11.24
C ILE A 19 -41.89 -15.39 9.78
N MET A 20 -42.10 -14.14 9.37
CA MET A 20 -42.36 -13.81 7.98
C MET A 20 -41.33 -14.55 7.12
N PRO A 21 -41.76 -15.30 6.08
CA PRO A 21 -40.83 -15.99 5.19
C PRO A 21 -39.89 -14.91 4.67
N ARG A 22 -38.64 -14.97 5.14
CA ARG A 22 -37.57 -14.05 4.77
C ARG A 22 -37.54 -14.12 3.25
N LYS A 23 -38.09 -13.09 2.58
CA LYS A 23 -38.18 -13.03 1.11
C LYS A 23 -36.80 -13.39 0.62
N ARG A 24 -36.63 -14.62 0.11
CA ARG A 24 -35.37 -15.07 -0.47
C ARG A 24 -35.09 -14.01 -1.50
N LYS A 25 -34.02 -13.23 -1.32
CA LYS A 25 -33.58 -12.23 -2.28
C LYS A 25 -33.41 -13.02 -3.57
N SER A 26 -34.43 -12.96 -4.44
CA SER A 26 -34.39 -13.57 -5.75
C SER A 26 -33.15 -12.96 -6.38
N SER A 27 -32.09 -13.75 -6.52
CA SER A 27 -30.83 -13.23 -7.02
C SER A 27 -31.15 -12.66 -8.39
N TYR A 28 -31.02 -11.34 -8.56
CA TYR A 28 -31.32 -10.64 -9.80
C TYR A 28 -30.66 -11.32 -11.02
N ALA A 29 -29.56 -12.04 -10.78
CA ALA A 29 -28.86 -12.94 -11.68
C ALA A 29 -29.73 -14.03 -12.37
N ASN A 30 -30.84 -14.46 -11.77
CA ASN A 30 -31.72 -15.50 -12.31
C ASN A 30 -33.02 -14.95 -12.91
N THR A 31 -33.11 -13.63 -13.09
CA THR A 31 -34.25 -13.04 -13.80
C THR A 31 -34.18 -13.41 -15.29
N PRO A 32 -35.32 -13.66 -15.97
CA PRO A 32 -35.34 -13.92 -17.41
C PRO A 32 -34.63 -12.84 -18.24
N HIS A 33 -34.73 -11.58 -17.79
CA HIS A 33 -34.03 -10.46 -18.41
C HIS A 33 -32.50 -10.58 -18.30
N ALA A 34 -31.96 -10.87 -17.11
CA ALA A 34 -30.52 -11.07 -16.92
C ALA A 34 -30.00 -12.27 -17.73
N GLN A 35 -30.78 -13.36 -17.81
CA GLN A 35 -30.46 -14.53 -18.64
C GLN A 35 -30.41 -14.18 -20.13
N LYS A 36 -31.41 -13.43 -20.65
CA LYS A 36 -31.43 -12.96 -22.04
C LYS A 36 -30.24 -12.06 -22.35
N MET A 37 -29.88 -11.14 -21.44
CA MET A 37 -28.72 -10.26 -21.63
C MET A 37 -27.40 -11.02 -21.60
N ARG A 38 -27.27 -12.04 -20.74
CA ARG A 38 -26.11 -12.93 -20.72
C ARG A 38 -25.97 -13.70 -22.03
N LEU A 39 -27.07 -14.28 -22.51
CA LEU A 39 -27.09 -15.01 -23.78
C LEU A 39 -26.69 -14.09 -24.95
N ARG A 40 -27.24 -12.87 -25.00
CA ARG A 40 -26.88 -11.87 -26.02
C ARG A 40 -25.39 -11.53 -25.98
N ARG A 41 -24.80 -11.36 -24.79
CA ARG A 41 -23.36 -11.09 -24.62
C ARG A 41 -22.49 -12.31 -24.92
N GLN A 42 -23.03 -13.52 -24.85
CA GLN A 42 -22.29 -14.74 -25.19
C GLN A 42 -22.14 -14.91 -26.71
N TYR A 43 -23.14 -14.47 -27.47
CA TYR A 43 -23.17 -14.55 -28.93
C TYR A 43 -22.86 -13.21 -29.61
N GLU A 44 -22.31 -12.23 -28.90
CA GLU A 44 -21.88 -10.97 -29.52
C GLU A 44 -20.62 -11.19 -30.38
N SER A 45 -20.55 -10.56 -31.55
CA SER A 45 -19.31 -10.52 -32.34
C SER A 45 -18.26 -9.66 -31.64
N CYS A 46 -16.99 -9.82 -32.03
CA CYS A 46 -15.90 -8.99 -31.52
C CYS A 46 -16.18 -7.49 -31.74
N ASP A 47 -16.61 -7.10 -32.94
CA ASP A 47 -16.93 -5.71 -33.27
C ASP A 47 -18.10 -5.16 -32.43
N ALA A 48 -19.16 -5.96 -32.27
CA ALA A 48 -20.31 -5.56 -31.46
C ALA A 48 -19.94 -5.43 -29.97
N ARG A 49 -19.04 -6.29 -29.47
CA ARG A 49 -18.49 -6.18 -28.12
C ARG A 49 -17.67 -4.92 -27.95
N GLU A 50 -16.79 -4.62 -28.90
CA GLU A 50 -15.92 -3.44 -28.86
C GLU A 50 -16.74 -2.16 -28.92
N GLU A 51 -17.71 -2.07 -29.83
CA GLU A 51 -18.62 -0.93 -29.91
C GLU A 51 -19.40 -0.73 -28.60
N ARG A 52 -19.93 -1.82 -28.03
CA ARG A 52 -20.63 -1.76 -26.73
C ARG A 52 -19.72 -1.26 -25.62
N LEU A 53 -18.48 -1.75 -25.53
CA LEU A 53 -17.50 -1.32 -24.54
C LEU A 53 -17.05 0.12 -24.77
N SER A 54 -16.91 0.56 -26.03
CA SER A 54 -16.59 1.93 -26.41
C SER A 54 -17.68 2.90 -25.94
N ARG A 55 -18.95 2.62 -26.27
CA ARG A 55 -20.10 3.40 -25.78
C ARG A 55 -20.23 3.39 -24.26
N GLN A 56 -19.78 2.33 -23.59
CA GLN A 56 -19.77 2.28 -22.12
C GLN A 56 -18.68 3.17 -21.54
N ARG A 57 -17.46 3.15 -22.10
CA ARG A 57 -16.36 4.03 -21.69
C ARG A 57 -16.73 5.50 -21.91
N GLN A 58 -17.30 5.82 -23.07
CA GLN A 58 -17.74 7.19 -23.38
C GLN A 58 -18.70 7.73 -22.33
N ARG A 59 -19.79 7.01 -22.05
CA ARG A 59 -20.76 7.40 -21.01
C ARG A 59 -20.14 7.55 -19.63
N GLN A 60 -19.18 6.69 -19.29
CA GLN A 60 -18.46 6.79 -18.02
C GLN A 60 -17.57 8.03 -17.97
N THR A 61 -16.89 8.37 -19.06
CA THR A 61 -16.07 9.60 -19.17
C THR A 61 -16.95 10.84 -19.07
N GLU A 62 -18.06 10.90 -19.81
CA GLU A 62 -19.02 12.00 -19.74
C GLU A 62 -19.60 12.16 -18.32
N SER A 63 -19.97 11.04 -17.68
CA SER A 63 -20.43 11.07 -16.29
C SER A 63 -19.36 11.61 -15.35
N ARG A 64 -18.09 11.22 -15.50
CA ARG A 64 -16.98 11.69 -14.65
C ARG A 64 -16.63 13.16 -14.88
N GLN A 65 -16.77 13.65 -16.10
CA GLN A 65 -16.54 15.06 -16.43
C GLN A 65 -17.60 15.97 -15.83
N ASN A 66 -18.83 15.46 -15.68
CA ASN A 66 -19.96 16.19 -15.11
C ASN A 66 -20.14 15.95 -13.60
N GLU A 67 -19.24 15.20 -12.95
CA GLU A 67 -19.28 14.99 -11.49
C GLU A 67 -19.08 16.32 -10.75
N THR A 68 -19.94 16.58 -9.76
CA THR A 68 -19.69 17.62 -8.78
C THR A 68 -18.53 17.21 -7.85
N LEU A 69 -17.94 18.18 -7.15
CA LEU A 69 -16.87 17.89 -6.19
C LEU A 69 -17.31 16.91 -5.09
N GLY A 70 -18.56 17.03 -4.62
CA GLY A 70 -19.12 16.14 -3.59
C GLY A 70 -19.27 14.70 -4.09
N GLU A 71 -19.85 14.51 -5.28
CA GLU A 71 -19.98 13.19 -5.91
C GLU A 71 -18.62 12.56 -6.21
N HIS A 72 -17.65 13.37 -6.63
CA HIS A 72 -16.28 12.91 -6.86
C HIS A 72 -15.64 12.39 -5.57
N GLN A 73 -15.78 13.13 -4.47
CA GLN A 73 -15.28 12.73 -3.16
C GLN A 73 -15.96 11.45 -2.67
N GLU A 74 -17.29 11.38 -2.75
CA GLU A 74 -18.04 10.18 -2.36
C GLU A 74 -17.59 8.95 -3.18
N ARG A 75 -17.44 9.10 -4.50
CA ARG A 75 -16.93 8.02 -5.35
C ARG A 75 -15.52 7.58 -4.92
N GLN A 76 -14.61 8.53 -4.66
CA GLN A 76 -13.27 8.19 -4.17
C GLN A 76 -13.31 7.47 -2.82
N GLU A 77 -14.17 7.88 -1.90
CA GLU A 77 -14.32 7.23 -0.59
C GLU A 77 -14.86 5.82 -0.73
N GLN A 78 -15.87 5.61 -1.57
CA GLN A 78 -16.41 4.28 -1.87
C GLN A 78 -15.35 3.39 -2.52
N ASP A 79 -14.54 3.91 -3.45
CA ASP A 79 -13.45 3.16 -4.09
C ASP A 79 -12.36 2.79 -3.07
N ARG A 80 -11.96 3.72 -2.19
CA ARG A 80 -11.02 3.44 -1.08
C ARG A 80 -11.56 2.35 -0.16
N PHE A 81 -12.82 2.45 0.24
CA PHE A 81 -13.46 1.45 1.09
C PHE A 81 -13.47 0.06 0.45
N ARG A 82 -13.83 -0.04 -0.84
CA ARG A 82 -13.78 -1.30 -1.60
C ARG A 82 -12.36 -1.88 -1.64
N HIS A 83 -11.35 -1.04 -1.86
CA HIS A 83 -9.95 -1.49 -1.84
C HIS A 83 -9.50 -1.98 -0.46
N ILE A 84 -9.90 -1.31 0.62
CA ILE A 84 -9.58 -1.75 1.99
C ILE A 84 -10.23 -3.12 2.27
N VAL A 85 -11.51 -3.28 1.92
CA VAL A 85 -12.21 -4.56 2.10
C VAL A 85 -11.58 -5.66 1.24
N ALA A 86 -11.24 -5.38 -0.01
CA ALA A 86 -10.57 -6.33 -0.89
C ALA A 86 -9.21 -6.76 -0.33
N ARG A 87 -8.37 -5.82 0.12
CA ARG A 87 -7.06 -6.12 0.74
C ARG A 87 -7.19 -6.84 2.07
N ARG A 88 -8.25 -6.62 2.85
CA ARG A 88 -8.47 -7.35 4.10
C ARG A 88 -8.85 -8.81 3.86
N ASN A 89 -9.52 -9.09 2.75
CA ASN A 89 -10.01 -10.41 2.40
C ASN A 89 -9.10 -11.12 1.38
N GLU A 90 -7.91 -10.59 1.10
CA GLU A 90 -6.96 -11.20 0.16
C GLU A 90 -6.36 -12.47 0.76
N SER A 91 -6.17 -13.51 -0.07
CA SER A 91 -5.37 -14.67 0.32
C SER A 91 -3.89 -14.30 0.41
N GLU A 92 -3.08 -15.09 1.10
CA GLU A 92 -1.63 -14.81 1.17
C GLU A 92 -0.99 -14.96 -0.22
N GLU A 93 -1.46 -15.91 -1.04
CA GLU A 93 -1.02 -16.08 -2.42
C GLU A 93 -1.35 -14.84 -3.27
N ASP A 94 -2.59 -14.33 -3.19
CA ASP A 94 -3.00 -13.12 -3.92
C ASP A 94 -2.19 -11.90 -3.47
N ARG A 95 -1.93 -11.80 -2.16
CA ARG A 95 -1.09 -10.73 -1.58
C ARG A 95 0.33 -10.78 -2.15
N GLN A 96 0.94 -11.96 -2.20
CA GLN A 96 2.28 -12.13 -2.75
C GLN A 96 2.32 -11.79 -4.24
N GLN A 97 1.37 -12.27 -5.03
CA GLN A 97 1.27 -11.91 -6.45
C GLN A 97 1.10 -10.40 -6.66
N ARG A 98 0.26 -9.75 -5.85
CA ARG A 98 0.09 -8.29 -5.87
C ARG A 98 1.39 -7.56 -5.56
N LEU A 99 2.12 -7.98 -4.53
CA LEU A 99 3.41 -7.38 -4.15
C LEU A 99 4.48 -7.59 -5.23
N ILE A 100 4.56 -8.78 -5.82
CA ILE A 100 5.48 -9.05 -6.95
C ILE A 100 5.14 -8.12 -8.12
N ALA A 101 3.86 -8.02 -8.50
CA ALA A 101 3.42 -7.12 -9.56
C ALA A 101 3.73 -5.64 -9.25
N ASP A 102 3.54 -5.21 -8.00
CA ASP A 102 3.89 -3.85 -7.56
C ASP A 102 5.41 -3.60 -7.67
N THR A 103 6.25 -4.52 -7.21
CA THR A 103 7.72 -4.38 -7.31
C THR A 103 8.20 -4.34 -8.76
N PHE A 104 7.62 -5.16 -9.64
CA PHE A 104 7.94 -5.16 -11.07
C PHE A 104 7.53 -3.84 -11.72
N ARG A 105 6.32 -3.33 -11.46
CA ARG A 105 5.88 -2.01 -11.93
C ARG A 105 6.83 -0.90 -11.48
N HIS A 106 7.25 -0.93 -10.23
CA HIS A 106 8.23 0.03 -9.73
C HIS A 106 9.56 -0.10 -10.45
N MET A 107 10.10 -1.32 -10.63
CA MET A 107 11.35 -1.52 -11.35
C MET A 107 11.30 -0.97 -12.78
N VAL A 108 10.21 -1.24 -13.51
CA VAL A 108 9.99 -0.73 -14.87
C VAL A 108 9.90 0.79 -14.88
N ALA A 109 9.11 1.37 -13.97
CA ALA A 109 9.01 2.83 -13.85
C ALA A 109 10.40 3.44 -13.60
N ARG A 110 11.15 2.90 -12.63
CA ARG A 110 12.51 3.34 -12.26
C ARG A 110 13.49 3.28 -13.43
N ARG A 111 13.36 2.28 -14.30
CA ARG A 111 14.20 2.10 -15.49
C ARG A 111 13.87 3.08 -16.61
N ASN A 112 12.60 3.47 -16.72
CA ASN A 112 12.07 4.33 -17.78
C ASN A 112 11.99 5.81 -17.38
N GLU A 113 12.35 6.16 -16.14
CA GLU A 113 12.38 7.55 -15.67
C GLU A 113 13.40 8.38 -16.45
N SER A 114 13.04 9.63 -16.73
CA SER A 114 13.99 10.62 -17.23
C SER A 114 15.00 11.02 -16.14
N GLU A 115 16.13 11.60 -16.52
CA GLU A 115 17.12 12.09 -15.53
C GLU A 115 16.53 13.19 -14.63
N GLU A 116 15.66 14.04 -15.17
CA GLU A 116 14.96 15.08 -14.39
C GLU A 116 14.00 14.47 -13.35
N GLU A 117 13.19 13.49 -13.75
CA GLU A 117 12.29 12.77 -12.84
C GLU A 117 13.08 12.04 -11.74
N ARG A 118 14.20 11.41 -12.13
CA ARG A 118 15.11 10.74 -11.21
C ARG A 118 15.69 11.71 -10.18
N GLN A 119 16.12 12.90 -10.61
CA GLN A 119 16.65 13.93 -9.70
C GLN A 119 15.57 14.47 -8.76
N GLN A 120 14.39 14.80 -9.27
CA GLN A 120 13.27 15.25 -8.45
C GLN A 120 12.89 14.23 -7.39
N ARG A 121 12.83 12.95 -7.76
CA ARG A 121 12.60 11.86 -6.82
C ARG A 121 13.68 11.78 -5.75
N LEU A 122 14.97 11.83 -6.12
CA LEU A 122 16.07 11.76 -5.15
C LEU A 122 16.06 12.95 -4.19
N ILE A 123 15.71 14.14 -4.67
CA ILE A 123 15.51 15.34 -3.83
C ILE A 123 14.33 15.11 -2.87
N ALA A 124 13.20 14.61 -3.36
CA ALA A 124 12.04 14.31 -2.52
C ALA A 124 12.36 13.28 -1.44
N ASP A 125 13.08 12.20 -1.80
CA ASP A 125 13.53 11.18 -0.86
C ASP A 125 14.47 11.77 0.20
N ARG A 126 15.46 12.58 -0.21
CA ARG A 126 16.37 13.28 0.71
C ARG A 126 15.60 14.18 1.69
N ASN A 127 14.67 14.98 1.19
CA ASN A 127 13.86 15.88 2.02
C ASN A 127 13.00 15.08 3.01
N ARG A 128 12.41 13.96 2.59
CA ARG A 128 11.66 13.07 3.47
C ARG A 128 12.53 12.54 4.60
N TYR A 129 13.75 12.08 4.31
CA TYR A 129 14.69 11.61 5.34
C TYR A 129 15.12 12.74 6.29
N GLN A 130 15.38 13.93 5.77
CA GLN A 130 15.74 15.09 6.60
C GLN A 130 14.60 15.47 7.55
N ASN A 131 13.37 15.54 7.06
CA ASN A 131 12.19 15.85 7.86
C ASN A 131 11.97 14.79 8.95
N LEU A 132 12.07 13.51 8.62
CA LEU A 132 11.95 12.42 9.60
C LEU A 132 13.02 12.51 10.69
N ARG A 133 14.27 12.84 10.32
CA ARG A 133 15.35 13.04 11.27
C ARG A 133 15.07 14.22 12.20
N GLN A 134 14.62 15.35 11.67
CA GLN A 134 14.27 16.53 12.48
C GLN A 134 13.14 16.23 13.46
N LEU A 135 12.06 15.57 13.00
CA LEU A 135 10.96 15.15 13.86
C LEU A 135 11.45 14.22 14.98
N CYS A 136 12.34 13.27 14.67
CA CYS A 136 12.92 12.38 15.67
C CYS A 136 13.73 13.15 16.73
N LEU A 137 14.55 14.12 16.32
CA LEU A 137 15.32 14.95 17.26
C LEU A 137 14.41 15.79 18.17
N LEU A 138 13.36 16.39 17.62
CA LEU A 138 12.38 17.15 18.40
C LEU A 138 11.64 16.27 19.41
N LEU A 139 11.24 15.06 19.02
CA LEU A 139 10.61 14.11 19.93
C LEU A 139 11.56 13.71 21.07
N MET A 140 12.83 13.46 20.76
CA MET A 140 13.85 13.18 21.78
C MET A 140 14.05 14.36 22.73
N GLU A 141 14.10 15.59 22.21
CA GLU A 141 14.24 16.79 23.03
C GLU A 141 13.04 16.99 23.97
N ILE A 142 11.81 16.79 23.47
CA ILE A 142 10.59 16.85 24.27
C ILE A 142 10.61 15.77 25.36
N GLN A 143 11.00 14.53 25.03
CA GLN A 143 11.11 13.44 25.99
C GLN A 143 12.11 13.76 27.10
N ILE A 144 13.29 14.30 26.76
CA ILE A 144 14.31 14.70 27.74
C ILE A 144 13.76 15.81 28.65
N LYS A 145 13.15 16.86 28.09
CA LYS A 145 12.56 17.95 28.86
C LYS A 145 11.46 17.46 29.82
N LEU A 146 10.62 16.54 29.36
CA LEU A 146 9.55 15.95 30.18
C LEU A 146 10.12 15.09 31.32
N VAL A 147 11.15 14.28 31.05
CA VAL A 147 11.85 13.50 32.10
C VAL A 147 12.49 14.43 33.13
N VAL A 148 13.20 15.47 32.68
CA VAL A 148 13.80 16.49 33.54
C VAL A 148 12.71 17.16 34.40
N ALA A 149 11.64 17.68 33.78
CA ALA A 149 10.54 18.31 34.52
C ALA A 149 9.94 17.40 35.61
N LEU A 150 9.68 16.12 35.29
CA LEU A 150 9.16 15.15 36.25
C LEU A 150 10.16 14.82 37.37
N CYS A 151 11.46 14.70 37.05
CA CYS A 151 12.51 14.45 38.02
C CYS A 151 12.71 15.62 39.00
N PHE A 152 12.57 16.87 38.53
CA PHE A 152 12.71 18.06 39.38
C PHE A 152 11.42 18.43 40.12
N GLN A 153 10.24 18.11 39.60
CA GLN A 153 8.96 18.36 40.30
C GLN A 153 8.64 17.36 41.41
N ARG A 154 9.05 16.09 41.26
CA ARG A 154 8.79 15.05 42.28
C ARG A 154 9.34 15.34 43.68
N PRO A 155 10.59 15.80 43.86
CA PRO A 155 11.08 16.13 45.20
C PRO A 155 10.31 17.29 45.83
N ILE A 156 9.91 18.29 45.03
CA ILE A 156 9.08 19.42 45.52
C ILE A 156 7.72 18.92 45.99
N LEU A 157 7.06 18.05 45.22
CA LEU A 157 5.76 17.47 45.60
C LEU A 157 5.85 16.57 46.83
N VAL A 158 6.94 15.79 46.98
CA VAL A 158 7.16 14.95 48.17
C VAL A 158 7.39 15.82 49.41
N VAL A 159 8.20 16.88 49.29
CA VAL A 159 8.44 17.83 50.39
C VAL A 159 7.15 18.55 50.79
N LEU A 160 6.35 19.01 49.82
CA LEU A 160 5.05 19.64 50.08
C LEU A 160 4.05 18.66 50.71
N ASP A 161 3.98 17.41 50.26
CA ASP A 161 3.07 16.41 50.86
C ASP A 161 3.52 16.06 52.29
N THR A 162 4.83 15.96 52.56
CA THR A 162 5.33 15.79 53.94
C THR A 162 5.03 16.99 54.83
N PHE A 163 5.18 18.22 54.31
CA PHE A 163 4.88 19.45 55.03
C PHE A 163 3.39 19.56 55.36
N MET A 164 2.52 19.26 54.39
CA MET A 164 1.06 19.32 54.57
C MET A 164 0.53 18.19 55.48
N ARG A 165 1.17 17.01 55.51
CA ARG A 165 0.73 15.89 56.37
C ARG A 165 1.23 15.95 57.81
N LYS A 166 2.45 16.43 58.05
CA LYS A 166 3.07 16.44 59.39
C LYS A 166 2.92 17.76 60.13
N GLY A 167 2.46 18.82 59.45
CA GLY A 167 2.41 20.16 60.02
C GLY A 167 3.81 20.78 60.17
N PRO A 168 3.89 22.12 60.27
CA PRO A 168 5.16 22.86 60.30
C PRO A 168 6.01 22.63 61.55
N GLU A 169 5.48 21.93 62.57
CA GLU A 169 6.12 21.79 63.88
C GLU A 169 7.06 20.56 64.01
N GLU A 170 7.00 19.60 63.09
CA GLU A 170 7.87 18.40 63.13
C GLU A 170 9.01 18.40 62.08
N VAL A 171 9.15 19.46 61.28
CA VAL A 171 10.25 19.59 60.29
C VAL A 171 11.34 20.53 60.83
N CYS A 172 11.71 20.35 62.09
CA CYS A 172 13.04 20.75 62.53
C CYS A 172 14.01 19.69 62.00
N VAL A 173 14.66 20.00 60.88
CA VAL A 173 15.93 19.35 60.54
C VAL A 173 16.87 19.72 61.69
N GLY A 174 17.03 18.80 62.64
CA GLY A 174 18.14 18.86 63.59
C GLY A 174 19.41 18.87 62.76
N TYR A 175 19.95 20.06 62.54
CA TYR A 175 21.39 20.23 62.45
C TYR A 175 21.88 20.00 63.86
N ASP A 176 21.98 18.73 64.26
CA ASP A 176 22.71 18.38 65.46
C ASP A 176 24.17 18.67 65.13
N ASP A 177 24.64 19.79 65.65
CA ASP A 177 26.04 20.15 65.83
C ASP A 177 26.71 19.13 66.78
N GLU A 178 26.80 17.86 66.39
CA GLU A 178 27.80 16.93 66.95
C GLU A 178 29.08 17.05 66.12
N GLU A 179 29.84 18.11 66.42
CA GLU A 179 31.30 17.97 66.54
C GLU A 179 31.60 16.72 67.39
N ASP A 180 32.61 15.93 67.01
CA ASP A 180 33.09 14.72 67.71
C ASP A 180 32.46 13.34 67.39
N ARG A 181 32.23 13.02 66.11
CA ARG A 181 32.35 11.62 65.66
C ARG A 181 33.41 11.45 64.59
N GLN A 182 34.57 10.98 65.07
CA GLN A 182 35.56 10.15 64.38
C GLN A 182 35.26 9.91 62.91
N HIS A 183 35.97 10.65 62.05
CA HIS A 183 36.11 10.33 60.64
C HIS A 183 36.40 8.83 60.48
N PRO A 184 35.52 8.04 59.83
CA PRO A 184 35.96 6.76 59.30
C PRO A 184 37.06 7.06 58.28
N PRO A 185 38.18 6.30 58.29
CA PRO A 185 39.31 6.58 57.43
C PRO A 185 38.82 6.58 55.99
N TYR A 186 39.16 7.64 55.28
CA TYR A 186 38.95 7.82 53.86
C TYR A 186 39.45 6.56 53.14
N LYS A 187 38.55 5.62 52.85
CA LYS A 187 38.82 4.56 51.91
C LYS A 187 38.89 5.26 50.57
N THR A 188 40.12 5.52 50.14
CA THR A 188 40.44 5.87 48.76
C THR A 188 39.90 4.75 47.90
N TYR A 189 38.68 4.95 47.38
CA TYR A 189 38.17 4.15 46.29
C TYR A 189 39.06 4.44 45.10
N LYS A 190 40.08 3.58 44.93
CA LYS A 190 40.71 3.40 43.63
C LYS A 190 39.57 3.11 42.67
N ARG A 191 39.34 4.09 41.81
CA ARG A 191 38.38 4.04 40.73
C ARG A 191 38.91 2.99 39.75
N ASP A 192 38.53 1.73 39.94
CA ASP A 192 38.73 0.68 38.95
C ASP A 192 37.93 1.08 37.70
N GLN A 193 38.60 1.76 36.77
CA GLN A 193 38.09 2.14 35.46
C GLN A 193 37.90 0.94 34.51
N THR A 194 37.90 -0.29 35.02
CA THR A 194 37.98 -1.51 34.21
C THR A 194 36.86 -2.49 34.48
N LYS A 195 35.61 -2.04 34.70
CA LYS A 195 34.46 -2.98 34.65
C LYS A 195 33.07 -2.35 34.48
N TRP A 196 32.94 -1.37 33.59
CA TRP A 196 31.65 -1.14 32.90
C TRP A 196 31.79 -1.52 31.42
N ARG A 197 32.20 -2.77 31.16
CA ARG A 197 31.82 -3.43 29.91
C ARG A 197 30.33 -3.71 30.03
N LEU A 198 29.53 -2.75 29.57
CA LEU A 198 28.19 -3.02 29.09
C LEU A 198 28.24 -4.29 28.24
N GLY A 199 27.43 -5.28 28.61
CA GLY A 199 27.18 -6.49 27.84
C GLY A 199 26.47 -6.16 26.52
N PHE A 200 27.14 -5.39 25.67
CA PHE A 200 26.82 -5.30 24.26
C PHE A 200 27.24 -6.63 23.64
N ASN A 201 26.29 -7.56 23.55
CA ASN A 201 26.41 -8.79 22.79
C ASN A 201 26.79 -8.45 21.33
N GLN A 202 28.09 -8.46 21.03
CA GLN A 202 28.65 -8.41 19.68
C GLN A 202 28.61 -9.79 18.98
N SER A 203 27.92 -10.78 19.54
CA SER A 203 27.76 -12.11 18.92
C SER A 203 26.89 -12.09 17.65
N GLY A 204 26.15 -11.01 17.38
CA GLY A 204 25.28 -10.92 16.19
C GLY A 204 25.92 -10.35 14.91
N ILE A 205 27.07 -9.66 15.00
CA ILE A 205 27.61 -8.90 13.84
C ILE A 205 28.81 -9.60 13.18
N ARG A 206 29.45 -10.58 13.84
CA ARG A 206 30.58 -11.31 13.26
C ARG A 206 30.20 -12.46 12.31
N GLN A 207 28.95 -12.92 12.29
CA GLN A 207 28.54 -13.99 11.36
C GLN A 207 28.14 -13.47 9.96
N GLN A 208 27.93 -12.16 9.77
CA GLN A 208 27.60 -11.63 8.43
C GLN A 208 28.83 -11.15 7.64
N LYS A 209 29.99 -10.93 8.28
CA LYS A 209 31.21 -10.49 7.59
C LYS A 209 32.11 -11.62 7.07
N THR A 210 31.88 -12.87 7.49
CA THR A 210 32.61 -14.04 6.95
C THR A 210 31.89 -14.75 5.80
N ALA A 211 30.62 -14.43 5.53
CA ALA A 211 29.90 -14.96 4.36
C ALA A 211 30.21 -14.21 3.05
N ALA A 212 30.72 -12.99 3.13
CA ALA A 212 31.04 -12.17 1.94
C ALA A 212 32.45 -12.40 1.36
N ALA A 213 33.29 -13.20 2.02
CA ALA A 213 34.69 -13.43 1.62
C ALA A 213 34.96 -14.82 1.01
N ALA A 214 33.92 -15.65 0.83
CA ALA A 214 34.06 -17.04 0.36
C ALA A 214 33.62 -17.29 -1.10
N PHE A 215 33.32 -16.24 -1.88
CA PHE A 215 32.82 -16.37 -3.26
C PHE A 215 33.70 -15.72 -4.33
N HIS A 216 35.01 -15.56 -4.06
CA HIS A 216 36.00 -15.25 -5.09
C HIS A 216 36.98 -16.40 -5.24
N HIS A 217 36.56 -17.45 -5.94
CA HIS A 217 37.48 -18.35 -6.64
C HIS A 217 36.93 -18.72 -8.01
N ASN A 218 37.69 -18.30 -9.02
CA ASN A 218 37.96 -18.92 -10.31
C ASN A 218 36.79 -19.53 -11.08
N GLU A 219 36.26 -18.77 -12.05
CA GLU A 219 35.99 -19.34 -13.37
C GLU A 219 36.43 -18.34 -14.44
N ASP A 220 37.44 -18.74 -15.21
CA ASP A 220 37.89 -18.08 -16.43
C ASP A 220 36.77 -18.15 -17.49
N PRO A 221 36.47 -17.08 -18.23
CA PRO A 221 35.49 -17.14 -19.30
C PRO A 221 36.06 -17.89 -20.52
N GLU A 222 35.49 -19.04 -20.84
CA GLU A 222 35.72 -19.72 -22.13
C GLU A 222 35.33 -18.82 -23.32
N PRO A 223 36.08 -18.85 -24.43
CA PRO A 223 35.75 -18.09 -25.63
C PRO A 223 34.55 -18.70 -26.36
N LEU A 224 33.46 -17.93 -26.42
CA LEU A 224 32.25 -18.23 -27.19
C LEU A 224 32.59 -18.56 -28.65
N GLN A 225 32.41 -19.84 -29.01
CA GLN A 225 32.38 -20.31 -30.39
C GLN A 225 31.21 -19.67 -31.15
N LYS A 226 31.50 -19.14 -32.34
CA LYS A 226 30.53 -18.63 -33.31
C LYS A 226 29.62 -19.76 -33.79
N LEU A 227 28.41 -19.86 -33.22
CA LEU A 227 27.32 -20.64 -33.79
C LEU A 227 26.78 -19.93 -35.04
N GLN A 228 26.98 -20.55 -36.20
CA GLN A 228 26.30 -20.16 -37.44
C GLN A 228 24.79 -20.45 -37.31
N PRO A 229 23.92 -19.57 -37.85
CA PRO A 229 22.49 -19.86 -37.91
C PRO A 229 22.19 -21.00 -38.91
N PRO A 230 21.20 -21.85 -38.64
CA PRO A 230 20.82 -22.93 -39.54
C PRO A 230 20.22 -22.40 -40.85
N PRO A 231 20.32 -23.18 -41.95
CA PRO A 231 19.81 -22.78 -43.26
C PRO A 231 18.28 -22.64 -43.25
N HIS A 232 17.81 -21.58 -43.93
CA HIS A 232 16.42 -21.24 -44.15
C HIS A 232 15.80 -22.24 -45.15
N ASP A 233 14.79 -22.98 -44.72
CA ASP A 233 14.12 -24.01 -45.52
C ASP A 233 12.81 -23.44 -46.11
N ASP A 234 12.82 -23.11 -47.40
CA ASP A 234 11.75 -22.37 -48.12
C ASP A 234 10.51 -23.22 -48.48
N SER A 235 10.16 -24.22 -47.68
CA SER A 235 9.10 -25.19 -48.04
C SER A 235 7.66 -24.77 -47.67
N GLU A 236 7.44 -23.63 -46.99
CA GLU A 236 6.09 -23.25 -46.51
C GLU A 236 5.21 -22.45 -47.50
N GLN A 237 5.67 -22.13 -48.71
CA GLN A 237 4.87 -21.32 -49.66
C GLN A 237 3.82 -22.07 -50.50
N ARG A 238 3.48 -23.34 -50.23
CA ARG A 238 2.61 -24.13 -51.14
C ARG A 238 1.28 -24.68 -50.64
N HIS A 239 0.81 -24.35 -49.42
CA HIS A 239 -0.44 -24.94 -48.91
C HIS A 239 -1.53 -23.95 -48.43
N HIS A 240 -1.62 -22.75 -49.02
CA HIS A 240 -2.71 -21.79 -48.70
C HIS A 240 -3.81 -21.64 -49.77
N LYS A 241 -4.11 -22.73 -50.49
CA LYS A 241 -5.37 -22.87 -51.25
C LYS A 241 -5.89 -24.28 -51.07
N PHE A 242 -6.73 -24.51 -50.07
CA PHE A 242 -7.92 -25.38 -50.14
C PHE A 242 -8.58 -25.50 -48.76
N ARG A 243 -9.91 -25.48 -48.76
CA ARG A 243 -10.87 -25.84 -47.70
C ARG A 243 -11.29 -24.76 -46.69
N LEU A 244 -12.35 -24.06 -47.08
CA LEU A 244 -13.53 -23.88 -46.23
C LEU A 244 -14.18 -25.24 -45.96
N ALA A 245 -14.49 -25.55 -44.70
CA ALA A 245 -15.75 -26.13 -44.19
C ALA A 245 -15.54 -27.02 -42.94
N ALA A 246 -16.36 -26.73 -41.92
CA ALA A 246 -16.77 -27.58 -40.79
C ALA A 246 -15.72 -28.01 -39.75
N ALA A 247 -15.79 -27.44 -38.55
CA ALA A 247 -16.28 -28.14 -37.35
C ALA A 247 -16.06 -27.30 -36.08
N SER A 248 -17.17 -27.07 -35.39
CA SER A 248 -17.26 -26.65 -34.00
C SER A 248 -16.82 -27.81 -33.09
N THR A 249 -15.90 -27.56 -32.15
CA THR A 249 -16.01 -27.98 -30.73
C THR A 249 -14.84 -27.44 -29.89
N HIS A 250 -15.21 -26.89 -28.74
CA HIS A 250 -14.47 -26.55 -27.52
C HIS A 250 -12.96 -26.86 -27.40
N SER A 251 -12.17 -25.84 -27.06
CA SER A 251 -11.35 -25.77 -25.84
C SER A 251 -10.44 -24.54 -25.91
N CYS A 252 -10.84 -23.43 -25.28
CA CYS A 252 -9.95 -22.28 -25.05
C CYS A 252 -9.59 -22.26 -23.57
N HIS A 253 -8.62 -23.10 -23.20
CA HIS A 253 -7.78 -22.91 -22.03
C HIS A 253 -6.41 -22.42 -22.54
N TRP A 254 -5.72 -21.67 -21.69
CA TRP A 254 -4.33 -21.20 -21.80
C TRP A 254 -4.10 -19.70 -22.04
N HIS A 255 -3.83 -19.05 -20.89
CA HIS A 255 -2.67 -18.23 -20.58
C HIS A 255 -2.45 -16.94 -21.38
N ALA A 256 -2.78 -15.82 -20.72
CA ALA A 256 -2.29 -14.50 -21.08
C ALA A 256 -0.78 -14.39 -20.81
N ASN A 257 0.03 -14.76 -21.80
CA ASN A 257 1.41 -14.29 -21.93
C ASN A 257 1.36 -12.86 -22.46
N ILE A 258 1.61 -11.88 -21.59
CA ILE A 258 1.83 -10.49 -21.98
C ILE A 258 3.26 -10.42 -22.54
N PHE A 259 3.39 -10.63 -23.85
CA PHE A 259 4.61 -10.34 -24.61
C PHE A 259 4.45 -8.94 -25.20
N ILE A 260 5.07 -7.94 -24.58
CA ILE A 260 5.15 -6.58 -25.13
C ILE A 260 6.34 -6.56 -26.09
N GLN A 261 6.06 -6.47 -27.39
CA GLN A 261 7.08 -6.11 -28.38
C GLN A 261 7.46 -4.62 -28.22
N PRO A 262 8.75 -4.26 -28.31
CA PRO A 262 9.16 -2.86 -28.38
C PRO A 262 8.96 -2.32 -29.81
N GLY A 263 7.98 -1.44 -29.97
CA GLY A 263 7.74 -0.70 -31.21
C GLY A 263 8.67 0.49 -31.36
N TYR A 264 9.57 0.39 -32.33
CA TYR A 264 9.97 1.40 -33.32
C TYR A 264 10.04 2.89 -32.90
N VAL A 265 11.27 3.40 -32.84
CA VAL A 265 11.62 4.82 -32.76
C VAL A 265 11.44 5.44 -34.15
N GLY A 266 10.44 6.30 -34.31
CA GLY A 266 10.18 7.09 -35.51
C GLY A 266 10.50 8.56 -35.28
N ASN A 267 11.41 9.07 -36.11
CA ASN A 267 12.04 10.39 -36.12
C ASN A 267 11.12 11.61 -35.91
N GLN A 268 11.67 12.59 -35.17
CA GLN A 268 11.25 13.98 -35.13
C GLN A 268 11.36 14.63 -36.52
N ALA A 269 10.30 15.31 -36.93
CA ALA A 269 10.35 16.35 -37.96
C ALA A 269 9.48 17.52 -37.51
N ASP A 270 10.15 18.64 -37.25
CA ASP A 270 9.77 20.02 -37.58
C ASP A 270 8.30 20.33 -37.89
N LEU A 271 7.64 21.05 -36.98
CA LEU A 271 6.66 22.12 -37.25
C LEU A 271 6.71 23.06 -36.01
N GLY A 272 7.12 24.32 -36.08
CA GLY A 272 6.75 25.30 -37.08
C GLY A 272 5.58 26.15 -36.55
N THR A 273 5.93 27.19 -35.78
CA THR A 273 5.29 28.52 -35.74
C THR A 273 3.82 28.64 -35.30
N LYS A 274 3.63 29.31 -34.15
CA LYS A 274 2.36 29.81 -33.59
C LYS A 274 1.63 30.80 -34.51
N PRO A 275 0.29 30.88 -34.44
CA PRO A 275 -0.41 32.13 -34.67
C PRO A 275 -1.12 32.65 -33.41
N SER A 276 -0.69 33.85 -33.01
CA SER A 276 -1.52 35.05 -32.87
C SER A 276 -2.91 34.93 -32.23
N VAL A 277 -2.99 35.44 -31.00
CA VAL A 277 -4.22 35.80 -30.27
C VAL A 277 -4.94 36.94 -31.00
N GLN A 278 -6.17 36.71 -31.46
CA GLN A 278 -7.03 37.75 -32.01
C GLN A 278 -8.19 38.02 -31.04
N LYS A 279 -8.16 39.25 -30.49
CA LYS A 279 -9.22 39.87 -29.70
C LYS A 279 -10.53 39.88 -30.49
N TRP A 280 -11.61 39.46 -29.85
CA TRP A 280 -12.97 39.80 -30.25
C TRP A 280 -13.57 40.65 -29.13
N ALA A 281 -13.50 41.96 -29.33
CA ALA A 281 -14.48 42.88 -28.80
C ALA A 281 -15.51 43.07 -29.91
N ASP A 282 -16.80 43.00 -29.57
CA ASP A 282 -17.85 43.90 -30.05
C ASP A 282 -19.19 43.37 -29.55
N SER A 283 -19.76 44.11 -28.60
CA SER A 283 -21.17 44.08 -28.23
C SER A 283 -21.93 45.03 -29.15
N PRO A 284 -23.14 44.65 -29.62
CA PRO A 284 -24.14 45.62 -30.03
C PRO A 284 -25.13 45.85 -28.87
N GLN A 285 -25.34 47.14 -28.57
CA GLN A 285 -26.61 47.66 -28.09
C GLN A 285 -27.74 47.24 -29.05
N ASP A 286 -28.90 46.86 -28.51
CA ASP A 286 -30.17 47.55 -28.79
C ASP A 286 -31.28 46.96 -27.90
N ASP A 287 -32.12 47.89 -27.43
CA ASP A 287 -33.41 47.81 -26.71
C ASP A 287 -33.48 47.38 -25.23
#